data_AF-A0A2A4GV42-F1
#
_entry.id   AF-A0A2A4GV42-F1
#
_cell.length_a   1.000
_cell.length_b   1.000
_cell.length_c   1.000
_cell.angle_alpha   90.00
_cell.angle_beta   90.00
_cell.angle_gamma   90.00
#
_symmetry.space_group_name_H-M   'P 1'
#
loop_
_entity.id
_entity.type
_entity.pdbx_description
1 polymer ?
#
loop_
_entity_poly.entity_id
_entity_poly.type
_entity_poly.pdbx_seq_one_letter_code
_entity_poly.pdbx_strand_id
1 'polypeptide(L)' 'MFNLYNEHKEPVVVVSRNIDGQYHVKGLENTQLAFVNRTTDDIEEFKSTFNLSRFEELGQLDLAELLDF' A
#
# COMPACT_ATOMS: atom_id res chain seq x y z
N MET A 1 8.57 6.69 1.88
CA MET A 1 8.16 5.36 2.36
C MET A 1 6.69 5.43 2.68
N PHE A 2 5.88 4.47 2.26
CA PHE A 2 4.44 4.42 2.53
C PHE A 2 3.97 2.97 2.68
N ASN A 3 2.79 2.78 3.27
CA ASN A 3 2.18 1.46 3.44
C ASN A 3 1.14 1.20 2.34
N LEU A 4 1.00 -0.06 1.97
CA LEU A 4 -0.14 -0.57 1.22
C LEU A 4 -1.00 -1.44 2.13
N TYR A 5 -2.30 -1.32 1.93
CA TYR A 5 -3.33 -1.87 2.79
C TYR A 5 -4.19 -2.86 2.02
N ASN A 6 -4.67 -3.88 2.72
CA ASN A 6 -5.65 -4.82 2.18
C ASN A 6 -7.07 -4.22 2.21
N GLU A 7 -8.05 -4.98 1.73
CA GLU A 7 -9.48 -4.64 1.76
C GLU A 7 -10.04 -4.39 3.18
N HIS A 8 -9.42 -4.96 4.20
CA HIS A 8 -9.76 -4.76 5.62
C HIS A 8 -9.12 -3.50 6.23
N LYS A 9 -8.44 -2.67 5.41
CA LYS A 9 -7.69 -1.48 5.84
C LYS A 9 -6.53 -1.80 6.79
N GLU A 10 -6.00 -3.02 6.74
CA GLU A 10 -4.84 -3.42 7.50
C GLU A 10 -3.57 -3.23 6.65
N PRO A 11 -2.50 -2.63 7.21
CA PRO A 11 -1.24 -2.51 6.50
C PRO A 11 -0.63 -3.90 6.33
N VAL A 12 -0.24 -4.25 5.11
CA VAL A 12 0.35 -5.56 4.79
C VAL A 12 1.72 -5.47 4.15
N VAL A 13 2.05 -4.32 3.56
CA VAL A 13 3.30 -4.11 2.83
C VAL A 13 3.82 -2.70 3.07
N VAL A 14 5.12 -2.58 3.27
CA VAL A 14 5.88 -1.33 3.24
C VAL A 14 6.50 -1.15 1.85
N VAL A 15 6.41 0.07 1.33
CA VAL A 15 7.04 0.46 0.07
C VAL A 15 8.03 1.58 0.34
N SER A 16 9.27 1.37 -0.04
CA SER A 16 10.34 2.37 -0.08
C SER A 16 10.77 2.59 -1.53
N ARG A 17 11.38 3.74 -1.81
CA ARG A 17 11.92 4.06 -3.13
C ARG A 17 13.44 4.12 -3.03
N ASN A 18 14.12 3.38 -3.89
CA ASN A 18 15.58 3.37 -3.96
C ASN A 18 16.10 4.59 -4.74
N ILE A 19 17.41 4.84 -4.66
CA ILE A 19 18.08 5.94 -5.37
C ILE A 19 17.91 5.85 -6.90
N ASP A 20 17.77 4.64 -7.42
CA ASP A 20 17.56 4.36 -8.85
C ASP A 20 16.09 4.59 -9.28
N GLY A 21 15.23 5.04 -8.37
CA GLY A 21 13.83 5.33 -8.64
C GLY A 21 12.88 4.12 -8.56
N GLN A 22 13.42 2.92 -8.39
CA GLN A 22 12.66 1.68 -8.24
C GLN A 22 11.96 1.59 -6.87
N TYR A 23 10.84 0.88 -6.81
CA TYR A 23 10.11 0.61 -5.59
C TYR A 23 10.60 -0.68 -4.95
N HIS A 24 11.13 -0.60 -3.73
CA HIS A 24 11.37 -1.76 -2.89
C HIS A 24 10.13 -2.05 -2.06
N VAL A 25 9.61 -3.25 -2.21
CA VAL A 25 8.34 -3.70 -1.66
C VAL A 25 8.62 -4.84 -0.68
N LYS A 26 8.30 -4.61 0.60
CA LYS A 26 8.54 -5.56 1.68
C LYS A 26 7.26 -5.82 2.45
N GLY A 27 6.87 -7.08 2.54
CA GLY A 27 5.76 -7.52 3.38
C GLY A 27 6.03 -7.29 4.85
N LEU A 28 4.97 -6.97 5.59
CA LEU A 28 5.03 -6.89 7.04
C LEU A 28 4.96 -8.28 7.65
N GLU A 29 5.69 -8.49 8.75
CA GLU A 29 5.67 -9.76 9.49
C GLU A 29 4.25 -10.06 10.00
N ASN A 30 3.90 -11.35 10.03
CA ASN A 30 2.57 -11.85 10.42
C ASN A 30 1.41 -11.41 9.50
N THR A 31 1.71 -10.97 8.28
CA THR A 31 0.68 -10.69 7.26
C THR A 31 0.71 -11.73 6.15
N GLN A 32 -0.36 -11.79 5.36
CA GLN A 32 -0.45 -12.69 4.20
C GLN A 32 0.64 -12.43 3.15
N LEU A 33 1.32 -11.28 3.20
CA LEU A 33 2.40 -10.90 2.29
C LEU A 33 3.78 -10.92 2.95
N ALA A 34 3.95 -11.49 4.15
CA ALA A 34 5.22 -11.51 4.88
C ALA A 34 6.40 -12.11 4.07
N PHE A 35 6.12 -13.01 3.11
CA PHE A 35 7.13 -13.60 2.23
C PHE A 35 7.58 -12.67 1.09
N VAL A 36 6.88 -11.56 0.86
CA VAL A 36 7.20 -10.61 -0.20
C VAL A 36 8.40 -9.77 0.20
N ASN A 37 9.46 -9.85 -0.59
CA ASN A 37 10.59 -8.95 -0.53
C ASN A 37 11.18 -8.82 -1.94
N ARG A 38 10.74 -7.80 -2.69
CA ARG A 38 11.14 -7.62 -4.08
C ARG A 38 11.26 -6.16 -4.47
N THR A 39 12.02 -5.89 -5.50
CA THR A 39 12.09 -4.58 -6.15
C THR A 39 11.25 -4.61 -7.42
N THR A 40 10.50 -3.55 -7.70
CA THR A 40 9.67 -3.39 -8.89
C THR A 40 9.72 -1.96 -9.39
N ASP A 41 9.65 -1.77 -10.70
CA ASP A 41 9.49 -0.46 -11.33
C ASP A 41 8.00 -0.10 -11.49
N ASP A 42 7.13 -1.11 -11.46
CA ASP A 42 5.68 -0.97 -11.54
C ASP A 42 5.04 -1.34 -10.20
N ILE A 43 4.69 -0.31 -9.43
CA ILE A 43 4.00 -0.46 -8.15
C ILE A 43 2.49 -0.63 -8.33
N GLU A 44 1.92 -0.17 -9.45
CA GLU A 44 0.48 -0.27 -9.70
C GLU A 44 0.10 -1.70 -10.11
N GLU A 45 0.94 -2.38 -10.89
CA GLU A 45 0.80 -3.83 -11.16
C GLU A 45 0.86 -4.64 -9.85
N PHE A 46 1.77 -4.28 -8.94
CA PHE A 46 1.86 -4.93 -7.62
C PHE A 46 0.56 -4.73 -6.82
N LYS A 47 0.06 -3.49 -6.74
CA LYS A 47 -1.19 -3.16 -6.06
C LYS A 47 -2.36 -3.96 -6.63
N SER A 48 -2.50 -4.00 -7.95
CA SER A 48 -3.59 -4.71 -8.62
C SER A 48 -3.51 -6.23 -8.40
N THR A 49 -2.31 -6.82 -8.44
CA THR A 49 -2.12 -8.27 -8.24
C THR A 49 -2.58 -8.74 -6.86
N PHE A 50 -2.36 -7.92 -5.83
CA PHE A 50 -2.63 -8.28 -4.44
C PHE A 50 -3.85 -7.55 -3.85
N ASN A 51 -4.64 -6.86 -4.68
CA ASN A 51 -5.78 -6.02 -4.27
C ASN A 51 -5.41 -5.07 -3.13
N LEU A 52 -4.34 -4.31 -3.32
CA LEU A 52 -3.83 -3.37 -2.33
C LEU A 52 -4.07 -1.94 -2.74
N SER A 53 -4.32 -1.11 -1.73
CA SER A 53 -4.56 0.31 -1.89
C SER A 53 -3.67 1.11 -0.94
N ARG A 54 -3.38 2.35 -1.31
CA ARG A 54 -2.85 3.36 -0.38
C ARG A 54 -3.94 3.77 0.60
N PHE A 55 -3.53 4.34 1.72
CA PHE A 55 -4.48 4.76 2.75
C PHE A 55 -5.55 5.73 2.21
N GLU A 56 -5.15 6.67 1.37
CA GLU A 56 -6.02 7.67 0.74
C GLU A 56 -7.04 7.04 -0.23
N GLU A 57 -6.72 5.87 -0.80
CA GLU A 57 -7.54 5.15 -1.76
C GLU A 57 -8.60 4.26 -1.09
N LEU A 58 -8.50 4.02 0.23
CA LEU A 58 -9.43 3.16 1.00
C LEU A 58 -10.77 3.83 1.33
N GLY A 59 -11.03 5.01 0.80
CA GLY A 59 -12.17 5.84 1.19
C GLY A 59 -12.02 6.29 2.64
N GLN A 60 -11.31 7.40 2.83
CA GLN A 60 -11.55 8.28 3.95
C GLN A 60 -12.67 9.22 3.48
N LEU A 61 -13.81 9.26 4.17
CA LEU A 61 -14.59 10.50 4.15
C LEU A 61 -13.61 11.55 4.65
N ASP A 62 -13.20 12.46 3.78
CA ASP A 62 -12.40 13.60 4.22
C ASP A 62 -13.23 14.34 5.28
N LEU A 63 -12.63 14.94 6.31
CA LEU A 63 -13.39 15.63 7.37
C LEU A 63 -14.35 16.69 6.76
N ALA A 64 -14.00 17.19 5.56
CA ALA A 64 -14.85 18.04 4.74
C ALA A 64 -16.16 17.38 4.27
N GLU A 65 -16.18 16.08 3.93
CA GLU A 65 -17.38 15.34 3.54
C GLU A 65 -18.28 14.98 4.75
N LEU A 66 -17.73 15.00 5.97
CA LEU A 66 -18.49 14.81 7.22
C LEU A 66 -19.15 16.10 7.73
N LEU A 67 -18.73 17.27 7.24
CA LEU A 67 -19.19 18.59 7.72
C LEU A 67 -20.30 19.21 6.84
N ASP A 68 -20.69 18.56 5.73
CA ASP A 68 -21.71 19.06 4.79
C ASP A 68 -23.12 18.46 5.06
N PHE A 69 -23.48 18.31 6.35
CA PHE A 69 -24.81 17.88 6.84
C PHE A 69 -25.65 19.03 7.41
#